data_AF-A0A484IAQ8-F1
#
_entry.id   AF-A0A484IAQ8-F1
#
_cell.length_a   1.000
_cell.length_b   1.000
_cell.length_c   1.000
_cell.angle_alpha   90.00
_cell.angle_beta   90.00
_cell.angle_gamma   90.00
#
_symmetry.space_group_name_H-M   'P 1'
#
loop_
_entity.id
_entity.type
_entity.pdbx_description
1 polymer ?
#
loop_
_entity_poly.entity_id
_entity_poly.type
_entity_poly.pdbx_seq_one_letter_code
_entity_poly.pdbx_strand_id
1 'polypeptide(L)'
;MNLVIIIHILLGFILVYFAIRAYKRSRYFPMVYLAAGFLLITIGDTIIGDTLRFNHEESKELIEEGVEIAGFVLVIIAVLKS
;
A
#
# COMPACT_ATOMS: atom_id res chain seq x y z
N MET A 1 10.58 -4.29 -16.69
CA MET A 1 9.41 -3.85 -15.91
C MET A 1 8.32 -3.45 -16.90
N ASN A 2 7.12 -4.00 -16.73
CA ASN A 2 5.97 -3.67 -17.57
C ASN A 2 5.53 -2.22 -17.33
N LEU A 3 4.97 -1.55 -18.34
CA LEU A 3 4.44 -0.18 -18.22
C LEU A 3 3.40 -0.07 -17.09
N VAL A 4 2.59 -1.12 -16.92
CA VAL A 4 1.54 -1.23 -15.89
C VAL A 4 2.13 -1.14 -14.48
N ILE A 5 3.25 -1.83 -14.22
CA ILE A 5 3.96 -1.84 -12.93
C ILE A 5 4.46 -0.43 -12.60
N ILE A 6 5.06 0.26 -13.59
CA ILE A 6 5.58 1.61 -13.40
C ILE A 6 4.45 2.57 -13.02
N ILE A 7 3.29 2.46 -13.70
CA ILE A 7 2.12 3.28 -13.42
C ILE A 7 1.58 3.00 -12.01
N HIS A 8 1.48 1.73 -11.60
CA HIS A 8 1.02 1.37 -10.25
C HIS A 8 1.94 1.93 -9.15
N ILE A 9 3.25 1.79 -9.31
CA ILE A 9 4.23 2.37 -8.38
C ILE A 9 4.05 3.89 -8.30
N LEU A 10 3.92 4.56 -9.44
CA LEU A 10 3.75 6.02 -9.50
C LEU A 10 2.46 6.46 -8.79
N LEU A 11 1.33 5.79 -9.07
CA LEU A 11 0.05 6.08 -8.46
C LEU A 11 0.05 5.82 -6.94
N GLY A 12 0.63 4.69 -6.51
CA GLY A 12 0.78 4.37 -5.09
C GLY A 12 1.63 5.41 -4.35
N PHE A 13 2.76 5.83 -4.93
CA PHE A 13 3.57 6.91 -4.36
C PHE A 13 2.84 8.26 -4.33
N ILE A 14 2.05 8.59 -5.36
CA ILE A 14 1.22 9.79 -5.38
C ILE A 14 0.19 9.76 -4.24
N LEU A 15 -0.49 8.64 -4.03
CA LEU A 15 -1.46 8.46 -2.94
C LEU A 15 -0.81 8.64 -1.57
N VAL A 16 0.34 7.99 -1.34
CA VAL A 16 1.12 8.14 -0.10
C VAL A 16 1.56 9.59 0.10
N TYR A 17 2.04 10.26 -0.96
CA TYR A 17 2.43 11.66 -0.89
C TYR A 17 1.27 12.57 -0.49
N PHE A 18 0.09 12.38 -1.08
CA PHE A 18 -1.11 13.13 -0.70
C PHE A 18 -1.52 12.86 0.75
N ALA A 19 -1.50 11.61 1.20
CA ALA A 19 -1.84 11.26 2.58
C ALA A 19 -0.86 11.88 3.60
N ILE A 20 0.45 11.86 3.31
CA ILE A 20 1.48 12.52 4.14
C ILE A 20 1.31 14.05 4.13
N ARG A 21 1.07 14.64 2.95
CA ARG A 21 0.87 16.09 2.80
C ARG A 21 -0.39 16.54 3.56
N ALA A 22 -1.44 15.75 3.52
CA ALA A 22 -2.68 16.00 4.24
C ALA A 22 -2.45 15.88 5.76
N TYR A 23 -1.71 14.86 6.22
CA TYR A 23 -1.32 14.72 7.62
C TYR A 23 -0.55 15.94 8.13
N LYS A 24 0.44 16.43 7.37
CA LYS A 24 1.21 17.63 7.74
C LYS A 24 0.33 18.88 7.88
N ARG A 25 -0.77 18.97 7.12
CA ARG A 25 -1.67 20.14 7.12
C ARG A 25 -2.74 20.08 8.21
N SER A 26 -3.28 18.90 8.52
CA SER A 26 -4.38 18.73 9.47
C SER A 26 -3.96 18.25 10.86
N ARG A 27 -2.73 17.70 11.02
CA ARG A 27 -2.29 16.91 12.19
C ARG A 27 -3.26 15.79 12.58
N TYR A 28 -4.07 15.34 11.63
CA TYR A 28 -5.11 14.36 11.87
C TYR A 28 -4.50 12.96 11.83
N PHE A 29 -4.32 12.35 13.01
CA PHE A 29 -3.72 11.01 13.17
C PHE A 29 -4.28 9.92 12.25
N PRO A 30 -5.59 9.89 11.93
CA PRO A 30 -6.16 8.94 10.97
C PRO A 30 -5.49 8.94 9.59
N MET A 31 -4.97 10.07 9.12
CA MET A 31 -4.29 10.15 7.82
C MET A 31 -2.98 9.36 7.75
N VAL A 32 -2.33 9.10 8.89
CA VAL A 32 -1.11 8.26 8.94
C VAL A 32 -1.45 6.80 8.65
N TYR A 33 -2.56 6.30 9.21
CA TYR A 33 -3.04 4.95 8.96
C TYR A 33 -3.45 4.76 7.50
N LEU A 34 -4.07 5.78 6.89
CA LEU A 34 -4.38 5.82 5.45
C LEU A 34 -3.10 5.74 4.59
N ALA A 35 -2.10 6.56 4.92
CA ALA A 35 -0.82 6.54 4.19
C ALA A 35 -0.12 5.18 4.31
N ALA A 36 -0.07 4.62 5.52
CA ALA A 36 0.56 3.32 5.77
C ALA A 36 -0.20 2.17 5.09
N GLY A 37 -1.54 2.21 5.11
CA GLY A 37 -2.38 1.21 4.46
C GLY A 37 -2.20 1.18 2.95
N PHE A 38 -2.28 2.35 2.28
CA PHE A 38 -2.05 2.43 0.84
C PHE A 38 -0.62 2.06 0.44
N LEU A 39 0.37 2.37 1.29
CA LEU A 39 1.75 1.95 1.06
C LEU A 39 1.88 0.43 1.15
N LEU A 40 1.28 -0.22 2.14
CA LEU A 40 1.29 -1.68 2.25
C LEU A 40 0.66 -2.35 1.03
N ILE A 41 -0.52 -1.88 0.61
CA ILE A 41 -1.22 -2.42 -0.57
C ILE A 41 -0.34 -2.29 -1.81
N THR A 42 0.24 -1.11 -2.05
CA THR A 42 1.13 -0.88 -3.20
C THR A 42 2.35 -1.80 -3.18
N ILE A 43 2.93 -2.06 -2.00
CA ILE A 43 4.09 -2.94 -1.87
C ILE A 43 3.68 -4.41 -2.08
N GLY A 44 2.59 -4.86 -1.48
CA GLY A 44 2.07 -6.23 -1.63
C GLY A 44 1.80 -6.55 -3.09
N ASP A 45 0.86 -5.81 -3.69
CA ASP A 45 0.41 -6.01 -5.06
C ASP A 45 1.54 -5.78 -6.08
N THR A 46 2.18 -4.60 -6.04
CA THR A 46 3.09 -4.22 -7.14
C THR A 46 4.53 -4.69 -6.94
N ILE A 47 5.05 -4.67 -5.71
CA ILE A 47 6.46 -5.06 -5.47
C ILE A 47 6.56 -6.57 -5.26
N ILE A 48 5.75 -7.12 -4.34
CA ILE A 48 5.81 -8.54 -4.03
C ILE A 48 5.18 -9.34 -5.16
N GLY A 49 3.96 -9.01 -5.59
CA GLY A 49 3.26 -9.73 -6.66
C GLY A 49 3.95 -9.64 -8.03
N ASP A 50 4.37 -8.45 -8.45
CA ASP A 50 4.78 -8.26 -9.84
C ASP A 50 6.31 -8.18 -10.06
N THR A 51 7.11 -7.81 -9.06
CA THR A 51 8.57 -7.62 -9.24
C THR A 51 9.47 -8.67 -8.57
N LEU A 52 9.01 -9.33 -7.51
CA LEU A 52 9.80 -10.39 -6.87
C LEU A 52 9.53 -11.75 -7.54
N ARG A 53 10.50 -12.22 -8.33
CA ARG A 53 10.55 -13.62 -8.78
C ARG A 53 11.05 -14.50 -7.64
N PHE A 54 10.18 -14.77 -6.66
CA PHE A 54 10.44 -15.80 -5.67
C PHE A 54 10.41 -17.19 -6.31
N ASN A 55 11.24 -18.10 -5.81
CA ASN A 55 11.40 -19.45 -6.34
C ASN A 55 10.26 -20.42 -5.89
N HIS A 56 9.36 -19.97 -5.03
CA HIS A 56 8.18 -20.71 -4.53
C HIS A 56 6.94 -19.81 -4.69
N GLU A 57 6.12 -20.09 -5.72
CA GLU A 57 5.00 -19.23 -6.10
C GLU A 57 3.87 -19.22 -5.06
N GLU A 58 3.54 -20.36 -4.43
CA GLU A 58 2.48 -20.41 -3.39
C GLU A 58 2.81 -19.55 -2.16
N SER A 59 4.06 -19.59 -1.69
CA SER A 59 4.45 -18.80 -0.51
C SER A 59 4.46 -17.29 -0.82
N LYS A 60 4.69 -16.91 -2.07
CA LYS A 60 4.66 -15.53 -2.52
C LYS A 60 3.23 -14.98 -2.52
N GLU A 61 2.29 -15.73 -3.09
CA GLU A 61 0.87 -15.38 -3.15
C GLU A 61 0.29 -15.19 -1.74
N LEU A 62 0.58 -16.11 -0.82
CA LEU A 62 0.15 -15.99 0.59
C LEU A 62 0.70 -14.73 1.29
N ILE A 63 1.95 -14.35 0.99
CA ILE A 63 2.57 -13.15 1.57
C ILE A 63 1.96 -11.89 0.96
N GLU A 64 1.76 -11.87 -0.36
CA GLU A 64 1.13 -10.79 -1.10
C GLU A 64 -0.26 -10.49 -0.56
N GLU A 65 -1.15 -11.50 -0.54
CA GLU A 65 -2.49 -11.36 0.01
C GLU A 65 -2.47 -10.93 1.48
N GLY A 66 -1.57 -11.50 2.28
CA GLY A 66 -1.43 -11.15 3.70
C GLY A 66 -1.04 -9.68 3.91
N VAL A 67 -0.11 -9.17 3.09
CA VAL A 67 0.31 -7.76 3.12
C VAL A 67 -0.81 -6.85 2.63
N GLU A 68 -1.54 -7.24 1.59
CA GLU A 68 -2.66 -6.47 1.06
C GLU A 68 -3.80 -6.34 2.09
N ILE A 69 -4.19 -7.46 2.71
CA ILE A 69 -5.20 -7.50 3.78
C ILE A 69 -4.78 -6.61 4.96
N ALA A 70 -3.52 -6.68 5.39
CA ALA A 70 -3.00 -5.82 6.44
C ALA A 70 -3.09 -4.32 6.06
N GLY A 71 -2.82 -4.00 4.79
CA GLY A 71 -3.01 -2.67 4.24
C GLY A 71 -4.47 -2.21 4.30
N PHE A 72 -5.43 -3.06 3.92
CA PHE A 72 -6.86 -2.77 4.03
C PHE A 72 -7.29 -2.56 5.48
N VAL A 73 -6.80 -3.36 6.43
CA VAL A 73 -7.09 -3.18 7.86
C VAL A 73 -6.67 -1.79 8.33
N LEU A 74 -5.48 -1.30 7.91
CA LEU A 74 -5.02 0.05 8.25
C LEU A 74 -5.91 1.14 7.63
N VAL A 75 -6.38 0.95 6.40
CA VAL A 75 -7.34 1.86 5.77
C VAL A 75 -8.68 1.87 6.54
N ILE A 76 -9.19 0.71 6.95
CA ILE A 76 -10.42 0.62 7.75
C ILE A 76 -10.25 1.33 9.09
N ILE A 77 -9.12 1.12 9.79
CA ILE A 77 -8.81 1.81 11.04
C ILE A 77 -8.74 3.33 10.83
N ALA A 78 -8.14 3.77 9.72
CA ALA A 78 -8.09 5.19 9.38
C ALA A 78 -9.49 5.78 9.21
N VAL A 79 -10.40 5.08 8.53
CA VAL A 79 -11.78 5.54 8.33
C VAL A 79 -12.56 5.53 9.64
N LEU A 80 -12.42 4.48 10.46
CA LEU A 80 -13.11 4.37 11.77
C LEU A 80 -12.72 5.46 12.76
N LYS A 81 -11.48 5.95 12.66
CA LYS A 81 -10.92 6.93 13.59
C LYS A 81 -11.01 8.36 13.04
N SER A 82 -11.51 8.52 11.80
CA SER A 82 -11.76 9.78 11.12
C SER A 82 -13.14 10.37 11.43
#